data_AF-A0A553PP78-F1
#
_entry.id   AF-A0A553PP78-F1
#
_cell.length_a   1.000
_cell.length_b   1.000
_cell.length_c   1.000
_cell.angle_alpha   90.00
_cell.angle_beta   90.00
_cell.angle_gamma   90.00
#
_symmetry.space_group_name_H-M   'P 1'
#
loop_
_entity.id
_entity.type
_entity.pdbx_description
1 polymer ?
#
loop_
_entity_poly.entity_id
_entity_poly.type
_entity_poly.pdbx_seq_one_letter_code
_entity_poly.pdbx_strand_id
1 'polypeptide(L)'
;MGRIRTFNYDAAAGTHLPNQRYSACIRQERNMCCIRYQVCGVTPGTQGNALVYSLNIVIAMNALVDNNCSNDYIVIPDSSNRCQPGGGNGPLVNRYCGSVFNPRNGELAHAIVCDCTPPFRVDVVTDVSLDPSNAIRSRGFCLEYMQIPC
;
A
#
# COMPACT_ATOMS: atom_id res chain seq x y z
N MET A 1 -7.89 -12.72 9.65
CA MET A 1 -7.19 -11.73 8.81
C MET A 1 -7.85 -10.38 9.04
N GLY A 2 -7.07 -9.31 9.13
CA GLY A 2 -7.60 -7.96 9.29
C GLY A 2 -7.64 -7.22 7.96
N ARG A 3 -8.31 -6.07 7.93
CA ARG A 3 -8.45 -5.25 6.73
C ARG A 3 -8.39 -3.77 7.07
N ILE A 4 -7.65 -2.99 6.28
CA ILE A 4 -7.59 -1.53 6.33
C ILE A 4 -7.99 -1.00 4.96
N ARG A 5 -8.75 0.07 4.93
CA ARG A 5 -9.09 0.76 3.69
C ARG A 5 -9.24 2.25 3.93
N THR A 6 -9.04 3.03 2.89
CA THR A 6 -9.34 4.46 2.92
C THR A 6 -10.84 4.70 3.09
N PHE A 7 -11.18 5.88 3.62
CA PHE A 7 -12.57 6.35 3.60
C PHE A 7 -13.07 6.44 2.15
N ASN A 8 -14.38 6.22 1.93
CA ASN A 8 -15.03 6.16 0.61
C ASN A 8 -14.57 5.05 -0.36
N TYR A 9 -13.72 4.10 0.04
CA TYR A 9 -13.23 3.06 -0.87
C TYR A 9 -14.33 2.24 -1.58
N ASP A 10 -15.43 1.92 -0.88
CA ASP A 10 -16.54 1.12 -1.43
C ASP A 10 -17.55 1.94 -2.26
N ALA A 11 -17.43 3.27 -2.29
CA ALA A 11 -18.37 4.10 -3.02
C ALA A 11 -18.13 3.93 -4.54
N ALA A 12 -19.20 3.84 -5.33
CA ALA A 12 -19.11 3.57 -6.78
C ALA A 12 -18.23 4.57 -7.55
N ALA A 13 -18.22 5.84 -7.11
CA ALA A 13 -17.34 6.90 -7.62
C ALA A 13 -16.40 7.43 -6.52
N GLY A 14 -16.08 6.56 -5.55
CA GLY A 14 -15.28 6.86 -4.39
C GLY A 14 -13.86 7.28 -4.75
N THR A 15 -13.41 8.34 -4.11
CA THR A 15 -12.02 8.81 -4.10
C THR A 15 -11.56 8.85 -2.66
N HIS A 16 -10.26 8.66 -2.43
CA HIS A 16 -9.72 9.00 -1.13
C HIS A 16 -9.88 10.51 -0.88
N LEU A 17 -9.93 10.89 0.40
CA LEU A 17 -9.98 12.30 0.75
C LEU A 17 -8.60 12.95 0.49
N PRO A 18 -8.56 14.21 0.02
CA PRO A 18 -7.32 14.98 -0.07
C PRO A 18 -6.92 15.51 1.31
N ASN A 19 -5.66 15.95 1.43
CA ASN A 19 -5.07 16.59 2.60
C ASN A 19 -5.21 15.75 3.88
N GLN A 20 -5.01 14.44 3.76
CA GLN A 20 -5.08 13.52 4.88
C GLN A 20 -3.69 13.15 5.35
N ARG A 21 -3.53 13.10 6.68
CA ARG A 21 -2.35 12.54 7.32
C ARG A 21 -2.78 11.76 8.56
N TYR A 22 -2.94 10.46 8.41
CA TYR A 22 -3.35 9.58 9.49
C TYR A 22 -2.61 8.25 9.43
N SER A 23 -2.63 7.53 10.54
CA SER A 23 -1.96 6.23 10.66
C SER A 23 -2.98 5.17 11.05
N ALA A 24 -2.93 4.03 10.37
CA ALA A 24 -3.59 2.81 10.81
C ALA A 24 -2.56 1.96 11.57
N CYS A 25 -2.69 1.90 12.90
CA CYS A 25 -1.78 1.14 13.76
C CYS A 25 -2.36 -0.25 14.03
N ILE A 26 -1.52 -1.28 13.87
CA ILE A 26 -1.92 -2.67 14.09
C ILE A 26 -1.10 -3.19 15.27
N ARG A 27 -1.79 -3.57 16.35
CA ARG A 27 -1.13 -4.12 17.54
C ARG A 27 -0.40 -5.42 17.17
N GLN A 28 0.88 -5.50 17.51
CA GLN A 28 1.64 -6.75 17.43
C GLN A 28 1.13 -7.74 18.49
N GLU A 29 0.73 -8.92 18.06
CA GLU A 29 0.33 -10.01 18.95
C GLU A 29 1.56 -10.77 19.46
N ARG A 30 1.41 -11.46 20.60
CA ARG A 30 2.49 -12.25 21.18
C ARG A 30 3.01 -13.28 20.16
N ASN A 31 4.34 -13.38 20.06
CA ASN A 31 5.04 -14.30 19.15
C ASN A 31 4.84 -14.03 17.64
N MET A 32 4.40 -12.82 17.27
CA MET A 32 4.35 -12.40 15.87
C MET A 32 5.52 -11.48 15.55
N CYS A 33 6.32 -11.81 14.54
CA CYS A 33 7.53 -11.06 14.19
C CYS A 33 7.38 -10.19 12.94
N CYS A 34 6.42 -10.49 12.07
CA CYS A 34 6.16 -9.69 10.88
C CYS A 34 4.66 -9.50 10.65
N ILE A 35 4.33 -8.59 9.75
CA ILE A 35 3.01 -8.43 9.17
C ILE A 35 3.12 -8.46 7.65
N ARG A 36 2.18 -9.11 7.00
CA ARG A 36 2.04 -9.08 5.54
C ARG A 36 0.79 -8.34 5.14
N TYR A 37 0.87 -7.64 4.02
CA TYR A 37 -0.17 -6.87 3.38
C TYR A 37 -0.35 -7.34 1.94
N GLN A 38 -1.60 -7.39 1.48
CA GLN A 38 -1.96 -7.61 0.07
C GLN A 38 -3.19 -6.78 -0.28
N VAL A 39 -3.38 -6.45 -1.56
CA VAL A 39 -4.59 -5.76 -2.00
C VAL A 39 -5.82 -6.65 -1.83
N CYS A 40 -6.89 -6.11 -1.26
CA CYS A 40 -8.13 -6.86 -0.98
C CYS A 40 -8.69 -7.52 -2.25
N GLY A 41 -9.00 -8.82 -2.17
CA GLY A 41 -9.63 -9.55 -3.28
C GLY A 41 -8.76 -9.73 -4.52
N VAL A 42 -7.45 -9.46 -4.42
CA VAL A 42 -6.49 -9.58 -5.51
C VAL A 42 -5.50 -10.69 -5.20
N THR A 43 -5.34 -11.62 -6.14
CA THR A 43 -4.28 -12.64 -6.05
C THR A 43 -2.92 -11.99 -6.36
N PRO A 44 -1.89 -12.12 -5.50
CA PRO A 44 -0.54 -11.64 -5.82
C PRO A 44 -0.03 -12.21 -7.15
N GLY A 45 0.70 -11.40 -7.92
CA GLY A 45 1.16 -11.72 -9.28
C GLY A 45 0.16 -11.39 -10.38
N THR A 46 -1.05 -10.94 -10.05
CA THR A 46 -2.01 -10.44 -11.05
C THR A 46 -1.71 -9.00 -11.45
N GLN A 47 -2.03 -8.68 -12.70
CA GLN A 47 -1.81 -7.35 -13.26
C GLN A 47 -2.57 -6.27 -12.48
N GLY A 48 -1.91 -5.11 -12.33
CA GLY A 48 -2.40 -3.91 -11.70
C GLY A 48 -3.77 -3.46 -12.20
N ASN A 49 -4.62 -3.03 -11.26
CA ASN A 49 -5.89 -2.39 -11.59
C ASN A 49 -6.17 -1.20 -10.66
N ALA A 50 -6.27 -0.01 -11.26
CA ALA A 50 -6.56 1.24 -10.54
C ALA A 50 -7.89 1.23 -9.76
N LEU A 51 -8.83 0.32 -10.09
CA LEU A 51 -10.11 0.15 -9.39
C LEU A 51 -10.00 -0.61 -8.06
N VAL A 52 -8.87 -1.24 -7.76
CA VAL A 52 -8.66 -1.96 -6.48
C VAL A 52 -7.54 -1.33 -5.63
N TYR A 53 -6.63 -0.60 -6.27
CA TYR A 53 -5.60 0.17 -5.59
C TYR A 53 -5.17 1.34 -6.49
N SER A 54 -5.24 2.56 -5.97
CA SER A 54 -4.76 3.74 -6.68
C SER A 54 -4.47 4.91 -5.74
N LEU A 55 -3.24 5.39 -5.78
CA LEU A 55 -2.77 6.61 -5.12
C LEU A 55 -1.90 7.36 -6.12
N ASN A 56 -2.13 8.65 -6.37
CA ASN A 56 -1.32 9.46 -7.28
C ASN A 56 -1.14 8.80 -8.67
N ILE A 57 -2.24 8.40 -9.33
CA ILE A 57 -2.16 7.72 -10.62
C ILE A 57 -1.78 8.69 -11.73
N VAL A 58 -0.60 8.53 -12.31
CA VAL A 58 -0.33 9.04 -13.66
C VAL A 58 -0.73 7.94 -14.65
N ILE A 59 -1.01 8.28 -15.90
CA ILE A 59 -1.64 7.45 -16.97
C ILE A 59 -1.04 6.02 -17.14
N ALA A 60 0.13 5.73 -16.58
CA ALA A 60 0.78 4.42 -16.58
C ALA A 60 0.35 3.53 -15.39
N MET A 61 -0.06 2.29 -15.69
CA MET A 61 -0.46 1.30 -14.69
C MET A 61 0.75 0.56 -14.09
N ASN A 62 1.52 1.21 -13.22
CA ASN A 62 2.69 0.62 -12.59
C ASN A 62 2.79 0.89 -11.08
N ALA A 63 3.68 0.16 -10.44
CA ALA A 63 4.06 0.37 -9.05
C ALA A 63 5.08 1.50 -8.97
N LEU A 64 4.82 2.46 -8.09
CA LEU A 64 5.77 3.51 -7.75
C LEU A 64 6.13 3.39 -6.28
N VAL A 65 7.41 3.61 -5.97
CA VAL A 65 7.93 3.52 -4.60
C VAL A 65 8.83 4.72 -4.26
N ASP A 66 8.96 4.98 -2.95
CA ASP A 66 9.85 5.97 -2.36
C ASP A 66 9.77 7.36 -3.02
N ASN A 67 10.86 7.83 -3.66
CA ASN A 67 10.95 9.17 -4.23
C ASN A 67 9.99 9.39 -5.42
N ASN A 68 9.48 8.32 -6.02
CA ASN A 68 8.45 8.42 -7.06
C ASN A 68 7.05 8.65 -6.45
N CYS A 69 6.93 8.63 -5.12
CA CYS A 69 5.71 8.83 -4.37
C CYS A 69 5.77 10.13 -3.56
N SER A 70 5.53 11.25 -4.24
CA SER A 70 5.59 12.60 -3.67
C SER A 70 4.24 13.18 -3.25
N ASN A 71 3.14 12.79 -3.90
CA ASN A 71 1.82 13.41 -3.72
C ASN A 71 0.98 12.54 -2.77
N ASP A 72 0.24 11.58 -3.30
CA ASP A 72 -0.51 10.59 -2.53
C ASP A 72 0.25 9.29 -2.42
N TYR A 73 0.41 8.81 -1.19
CA TYR A 73 1.10 7.56 -0.91
C TYR A 73 0.75 6.99 0.46
N ILE A 74 1.07 5.71 0.63
CA ILE A 74 1.16 5.11 1.96
C ILE A 74 2.62 4.86 2.34
N VAL A 75 2.89 4.88 3.63
CA VAL A 75 4.18 4.51 4.20
C VAL A 75 4.03 3.20 4.96
N ILE A 76 4.86 2.23 4.60
CA ILE A 76 5.08 1.00 5.36
C ILE A 76 6.60 0.92 5.56
N PRO A 77 7.10 1.29 6.76
CA PRO A 77 8.54 1.40 7.00
C PRO A 77 9.29 0.10 6.73
N ASP A 78 10.50 0.21 6.18
CA ASP A 78 11.44 -0.90 6.01
C ASP A 78 10.79 -2.19 5.45
N SER A 79 9.91 -2.02 4.47
CA SER A 79 9.08 -3.12 3.96
C SER A 79 9.61 -3.68 2.65
N SER A 80 9.28 -4.94 2.39
CA SER A 80 9.80 -5.70 1.24
C SER A 80 8.82 -6.75 0.76
N ASN A 81 9.17 -7.54 -0.25
CA ASN A 81 8.37 -8.71 -0.65
C ASN A 81 8.65 -9.96 0.19
N ARG A 82 9.44 -9.87 1.26
CA ARG A 82 9.83 -11.02 2.09
C ARG A 82 9.42 -10.83 3.53
N CYS A 83 8.71 -11.83 4.04
CA CYS A 83 8.23 -11.89 5.40
C CYS A 83 9.20 -12.69 6.27
N GLN A 84 10.43 -12.18 6.41
CA GLN A 84 11.48 -12.85 7.18
C GLN A 84 12.05 -11.90 8.23
N PRO A 85 11.96 -12.25 9.53
CA PRO A 85 12.61 -11.48 10.60
C PRO A 85 14.13 -11.46 10.38
N GLY A 86 14.76 -10.30 10.55
CA GLY A 86 16.21 -10.14 10.33
C GLY A 86 16.62 -9.63 8.95
N GLY A 87 15.65 -9.23 8.12
CA GLY A 87 15.89 -8.60 6.82
C GLY A 87 16.15 -9.64 5.73
N GLY A 88 15.20 -9.80 4.82
CA GLY A 88 15.50 -10.46 3.56
C GLY A 88 16.55 -9.65 2.79
N ASN A 89 17.41 -10.31 2.01
CA ASN A 89 18.34 -9.68 1.06
C ASN A 89 17.59 -8.99 -0.13
N GLY A 90 16.64 -8.11 0.15
CA GLY A 90 15.89 -7.35 -0.83
C GLY A 90 15.95 -5.86 -0.52
N PRO A 91 15.77 -4.98 -1.53
CA PRO A 91 15.68 -3.55 -1.29
C PRO A 91 14.48 -3.28 -0.38
N LEU A 92 14.73 -2.60 0.73
CA LEU A 92 13.69 -2.07 1.60
C LEU A 92 13.15 -0.80 0.98
N VAL A 93 11.83 -0.67 0.99
CA VAL A 93 11.13 0.52 0.54
C VAL A 93 10.24 1.02 1.65
N ASN A 94 9.90 2.31 1.58
CA ASN A 94 9.13 2.97 2.62
C ASN A 94 7.80 3.48 2.10
N ARG A 95 7.76 3.99 0.85
CA ARG A 95 6.54 4.60 0.29
C ARG A 95 6.01 3.82 -0.89
N TYR A 96 4.69 3.81 -1.03
CA TYR A 96 3.96 3.14 -2.11
C TYR A 96 2.87 4.02 -2.70
N CYS A 97 2.81 4.07 -4.02
CA CYS A 97 1.78 4.76 -4.79
C CYS A 97 1.68 4.16 -6.21
N GLY A 98 0.93 4.81 -7.08
CA GLY A 98 0.58 4.31 -8.41
C GLY A 98 -0.67 3.43 -8.38
N SER A 99 -0.82 2.60 -9.41
CA SER A 99 -1.96 1.68 -9.56
C SER A 99 -1.65 0.24 -9.13
N VAL A 100 -0.42 0.00 -8.68
CA VAL A 100 0.07 -1.33 -8.33
C VAL A 100 0.79 -1.29 -7.00
N PHE A 101 0.28 -2.04 -6.04
CA PHE A 101 0.93 -2.24 -4.75
C PHE A 101 2.02 -3.32 -4.86
N ASN A 102 3.28 -2.89 -5.00
CA ASN A 102 4.44 -3.76 -5.14
C ASN A 102 5.69 -3.05 -4.58
N PRO A 103 6.59 -3.73 -3.85
CA PRO A 103 7.83 -3.14 -3.33
C PRO A 103 8.91 -2.88 -4.37
N ARG A 104 8.64 -3.12 -5.67
CA ARG A 104 9.58 -2.89 -6.76
C ARG A 104 9.01 -1.88 -7.75
N ASN A 105 9.78 -0.83 -8.01
CA ASN A 105 9.41 0.24 -8.93
C ASN A 105 9.20 -0.27 -10.35
N GLY A 106 8.15 0.19 -11.02
CA GLY A 106 7.84 -0.13 -12.42
C GLY A 106 7.16 -1.48 -12.63
N GLU A 107 6.89 -2.25 -11.57
CA GLU A 107 6.18 -3.53 -11.69
C GLU A 107 4.73 -3.32 -12.13
N LEU A 108 4.24 -4.26 -12.94
CA LEU A 108 2.89 -4.25 -13.49
C LEU A 108 1.93 -5.16 -12.73
N ALA A 109 2.42 -5.89 -11.72
CA ALA A 109 1.63 -6.85 -10.96
C ALA A 109 1.68 -6.57 -9.45
N HIS A 110 0.56 -6.81 -8.77
CA HIS A 110 0.48 -6.69 -7.31
C HIS A 110 1.36 -7.73 -6.63
N ALA A 111 1.96 -7.38 -5.50
CA ALA A 111 2.75 -8.31 -4.71
C ALA A 111 2.33 -8.27 -3.23
N ILE A 112 2.79 -9.27 -2.48
CA ILE A 112 2.76 -9.23 -1.02
C ILE A 112 3.83 -8.22 -0.57
N VAL A 113 3.46 -7.37 0.37
CA VAL A 113 4.37 -6.48 1.09
C VAL A 113 4.45 -6.93 2.54
N CYS A 114 5.66 -7.03 3.07
CA CYS A 114 5.95 -7.51 4.41
C CYS A 114 6.72 -6.43 5.17
N ASP A 115 6.35 -6.24 6.43
CA ASP A 115 7.05 -5.39 7.40
C ASP A 115 7.34 -6.24 8.64
N CYS A 116 8.59 -6.23 9.08
CA CYS A 116 9.04 -6.95 10.28
C CYS A 116 9.58 -5.98 11.34
N THR A 117 9.26 -4.69 11.23
CA THR A 117 9.71 -3.61 12.11
C THR A 117 8.55 -3.13 12.99
N PRO A 118 8.49 -3.53 14.27
CA PRO A 118 7.46 -3.02 15.16
C PRO A 118 7.70 -1.52 15.49
N PRO A 119 6.65 -0.71 15.67
CA PRO A 119 5.23 -1.08 15.60
C PRO A 119 4.70 -1.16 14.16
N PHE A 120 3.89 -2.18 13.87
CA PHE A 120 3.24 -2.34 12.56
C PHE A 120 2.25 -1.20 12.32
N ARG A 121 2.50 -0.40 11.29
CA ARG A 121 1.64 0.73 10.92
C ARG A 121 1.62 0.95 9.42
N VAL A 122 0.50 1.49 8.95
CA VAL A 122 0.36 2.04 7.60
C VAL A 122 0.04 3.51 7.75
N ASP A 123 1.00 4.37 7.42
CA ASP A 123 0.76 5.82 7.41
C ASP A 123 0.19 6.21 6.05
N VAL A 124 -0.80 7.08 6.03
CA VAL A 124 -1.46 7.55 4.81
C VAL A 124 -1.21 9.04 4.69
N VAL A 125 -0.67 9.45 3.54
CA VAL A 125 -0.42 10.86 3.21
C VAL A 125 -1.06 11.14 1.87
N THR A 126 -1.99 12.09 1.83
CA THR A 126 -2.56 12.62 0.59
C THR A 126 -2.33 14.12 0.52
N ASP A 127 -1.99 14.61 -0.66
CA ASP A 127 -1.71 16.01 -0.86
C ASP A 127 -3.02 16.84 -0.92
N VAL A 128 -2.90 18.16 -1.05
CA VAL A 128 -4.07 19.05 -1.09
C VAL A 128 -4.86 18.97 -2.39
N SER A 129 -4.26 18.37 -3.42
CA SER A 129 -4.89 18.24 -4.71
C SER A 129 -5.89 17.10 -4.60
N LEU A 130 -7.12 17.37 -5.03
CA LEU A 130 -7.87 16.25 -5.59
C LEU A 130 -7.06 15.81 -6.82
N ASP A 131 -7.13 14.53 -7.14
CA ASP A 131 -6.56 13.97 -8.37
C ASP A 131 -7.65 13.92 -9.48
N PRO A 132 -8.26 15.04 -9.96
CA PRO A 132 -9.30 14.99 -10.97
C PRO A 132 -8.72 14.85 -12.39
N SER A 133 -7.42 15.11 -12.56
CA SER A 133 -6.71 15.05 -13.85
C SER A 133 -6.34 13.63 -14.27
N ASN A 134 -6.53 12.66 -13.38
CA ASN A 134 -6.28 11.26 -13.68
C ASN A 134 -7.54 10.73 -14.35
N ALA A 135 -7.42 10.19 -15.57
CA ALA A 135 -8.55 9.57 -16.28
C ALA A 135 -9.28 8.49 -15.43
N ILE A 136 -8.62 8.03 -14.37
CA ILE A 136 -9.15 7.17 -13.32
C ILE A 136 -8.97 7.92 -11.99
N ARG A 137 -10.09 8.19 -11.32
CA ARG A 137 -10.12 8.73 -9.94
C ARG A 137 -9.24 7.90 -9.01
N SER A 138 -8.34 8.55 -8.24
CA SER A 138 -7.55 7.89 -7.19
C SER A 138 -8.48 7.36 -6.10
N ARG A 139 -8.75 6.05 -6.14
CA ARG A 139 -9.72 5.34 -5.29
C ARG A 139 -9.22 5.25 -3.84
N GLY A 140 -7.90 5.25 -3.65
CA GLY A 140 -7.24 4.91 -2.40
C GLY A 140 -6.86 3.43 -2.39
N PHE A 141 -6.93 2.80 -1.21
CA PHE A 141 -6.50 1.42 -1.06
C PHE A 141 -7.44 0.61 -0.18
N CYS A 142 -7.40 -0.70 -0.40
CA CYS A 142 -7.85 -1.70 0.55
C CYS A 142 -6.75 -2.74 0.69
N LEU A 143 -6.24 -2.91 1.90
CA LEU A 143 -5.23 -3.92 2.23
C LEU A 143 -5.78 -4.92 3.23
N GLU A 144 -5.63 -6.19 2.91
CA GLU A 144 -5.76 -7.28 3.87
C GLU A 144 -4.42 -7.52 4.53
N TYR A 145 -4.44 -7.72 5.85
CA TYR A 145 -3.24 -7.98 6.62
C TYR A 145 -3.35 -9.21 7.52
N MET A 146 -2.20 -9.84 7.73
CA MET A 146 -2.05 -10.83 8.78
C MET A 146 -0.64 -10.83 9.35
N GLN A 147 -0.56 -11.09 10.65
CA GLN A 147 0.69 -11.23 11.35
C GLN A 147 1.28 -12.62 11.13
N ILE A 148 2.60 -12.69 11.12
CA ILE A 148 3.39 -13.88 10.85
C ILE A 148 4.17 -14.22 12.12
N PRO A 149 4.09 -15.47 12.59
CA PRO A 149 4.86 -15.90 13.73
C PRO A 149 6.36 -15.68 13.55
N CYS A 150 7.05 -15.48 14.66
CA CYS A 150 8.42 -15.96 14.77
C CYS A 150 8.38 -17.51 14.66
#